data_AF-A0A239E1H5-F1
#
_entry.id   AF-A0A239E1H5-F1
#
_cell.length_a   1.000
_cell.length_b   1.000
_cell.length_c   1.000
_cell.angle_alpha   90.00
_cell.angle_beta   90.00
_cell.angle_gamma   90.00
#
_symmetry.space_group_name_H-M   'P 1'
#
loop_
_entity.id
_entity.type
_entity.pdbx_description
1 polymer ?
#
loop_
_entity_poly.entity_id
_entity_poly.type
_entity_poly.pdbx_seq_one_letter_code
_entity_poly.pdbx_strand_id
1 'polypeptide(L)'
;MRDEARKYSFQLRIPEPVKVTTLAPTGSIAKLPGTTEGGHPIMYGYYIRRIRSSTIDPDRRAQVEGYREQGYNILPDPQAANTVVVEIPSKESVVERVEEVGRPADLVESADELTLEQLLAFQEMLQTEYADNAVSFTASIDPAKYTPQDVAETILQFAGKLKGTTIFPEQGYELAPYERISEQDYQDWIFITGLSNVEGGIDEDCANGSCPIR
;
A
#
# COMPACT_ATOMS: atom_id res chain seq x y z
N MET A 1 24.95 6.99 -1.81
CA MET A 1 24.85 6.26 -0.51
C MET A 1 26.23 5.88 0.01
N ARG A 2 26.93 4.93 -0.63
CA ARG A 2 28.24 4.42 -0.14
C ARG A 2 29.34 5.48 -0.06
N ASP A 3 29.44 6.35 -1.07
CA ASP A 3 30.45 7.43 -1.07
C ASP A 3 30.22 8.44 0.06
N GLU A 4 28.97 8.82 0.33
CA GLU A 4 28.64 9.71 1.45
C GLU A 4 28.89 9.04 2.81
N ALA A 5 28.55 7.75 2.96
CA ALA A 5 28.86 6.99 4.18
C ALA A 5 30.37 6.98 4.45
N ARG A 6 31.19 6.71 3.43
CA ARG A 6 32.66 6.74 3.54
C ARG A 6 33.18 8.12 3.93
N LYS A 7 32.68 9.17 3.26
CA LYS A 7 33.08 10.57 3.52
C LYS A 7 32.79 10.97 4.97
N TYR A 8 31.62 10.65 5.50
CA TYR A 8 31.26 10.96 6.88
C TYR A 8 32.02 10.10 7.90
N SER A 9 32.21 8.80 7.64
CA SER A 9 33.04 7.94 8.49
C SER A 9 34.48 8.47 8.61
N PHE A 10 35.05 8.97 7.51
CA PHE A 10 36.36 9.62 7.52
C PHE A 10 36.38 10.90 8.39
N GLN A 11 35.38 11.78 8.23
CA GLN A 11 35.28 13.01 9.01
C GLN A 11 35.14 12.74 10.52
N LEU A 12 34.31 11.76 10.88
CA LEU A 12 34.02 11.36 12.26
C LEU A 12 35.09 10.44 12.85
N ARG A 13 36.03 9.93 12.04
CA ARG A 13 37.05 8.94 12.41
C ARG A 13 36.46 7.67 13.00
N ILE A 14 35.36 7.19 12.42
CA ILE A 14 34.69 5.92 12.77
C ILE A 14 34.78 4.93 11.60
N PRO A 15 34.57 3.63 11.82
CA PRO A 15 34.51 2.65 10.74
C PRO A 15 33.44 2.98 9.68
N GLU A 16 33.67 2.62 8.42
CA GLU A 16 32.64 2.64 7.37
C GLU A 16 31.55 1.60 7.71
N PRO A 17 30.25 1.95 7.61
CA PRO A 17 29.19 0.96 7.74
C PRO A 17 29.33 -0.16 6.70
N VAL A 18 29.20 -1.41 7.14
CA VAL A 18 29.32 -2.58 6.25
C VAL A 18 28.23 -2.56 5.16
N LYS A 19 27.01 -2.17 5.54
CA LYS A 19 25.83 -2.05 4.69
C LYS A 19 25.24 -0.66 4.82
N VAL A 20 24.76 -0.10 3.71
CA VAL A 20 24.26 1.29 3.64
C VAL A 20 22.88 1.41 3.00
N THR A 21 22.34 0.36 2.38
CA THR A 21 21.03 0.41 1.72
C THR A 21 20.15 -0.79 2.09
N THR A 22 18.86 -0.53 2.27
CA THR A 22 17.81 -1.52 2.53
C THR A 22 16.48 -0.96 2.06
N LEU A 23 15.49 -1.83 1.87
CA LEU A 23 14.10 -1.46 1.68
C LEU A 23 13.28 -2.07 2.81
N ALA A 24 12.70 -1.20 3.63
CA ALA A 24 11.79 -1.56 4.72
C ALA A 24 10.34 -1.26 4.31
N PRO A 25 9.34 -1.97 4.86
CA PRO A 25 7.95 -1.63 4.64
C PRO A 25 7.64 -0.39 5.48
N THR A 26 7.36 0.74 4.83
CA THR A 26 7.10 2.01 5.50
C THR A 26 5.62 2.38 5.46
N GLY A 27 4.72 1.45 5.83
CA GLY A 27 3.28 1.64 5.61
C GLY A 27 2.71 2.94 6.18
N SER A 28 2.99 3.27 7.44
CA SER A 28 2.49 4.52 8.04
C SER A 28 3.13 5.78 7.45
N ILE A 29 4.38 5.71 7.00
CA ILE A 29 5.10 6.88 6.46
C ILE A 29 4.75 7.09 4.98
N ALA A 30 4.56 6.01 4.21
CA ALA A 30 4.22 6.04 2.79
C ALA A 30 2.78 6.52 2.54
N LYS A 31 1.89 6.34 3.54
CA LYS A 31 0.53 6.88 3.57
C LYS A 31 0.44 8.37 3.88
N LEU A 32 1.55 9.05 4.20
CA LEU A 32 1.56 10.51 4.36
C LEU A 32 1.66 11.24 3.01
N PRO A 33 2.57 10.85 2.09
CA PRO A 33 2.64 11.42 0.75
C PRO A 33 1.78 10.68 -0.30
N GLY A 34 0.91 9.74 0.09
CA GLY A 34 0.11 8.95 -0.87
C GLY A 34 0.94 8.09 -1.82
N THR A 35 2.07 7.55 -1.36
CA THR A 35 2.98 6.74 -2.18
C THR A 35 2.91 5.25 -1.84
N THR A 36 3.31 4.41 -2.79
CA THR A 36 3.44 2.97 -2.58
C THR A 36 4.45 2.63 -1.47
N GLU A 37 4.19 1.55 -0.76
CA GLU A 37 4.96 1.18 0.43
C GLU A 37 6.30 0.51 0.06
N GLY A 38 7.41 1.22 0.32
CA GLY A 38 8.76 0.71 0.10
C GLY A 38 9.08 0.55 -1.40
N GLY A 39 9.12 -0.69 -1.87
CA GLY A 39 9.35 -1.03 -3.27
C GLY A 39 8.30 -1.99 -3.82
N HIS A 40 7.08 -1.99 -3.28
CA HIS A 40 6.00 -2.84 -3.80
C HIS A 40 5.34 -2.22 -5.04
N PRO A 41 4.81 -3.05 -5.96
CA PRO A 41 3.79 -2.61 -6.90
C PRO A 41 2.58 -2.01 -6.17
N ILE A 42 1.74 -1.27 -6.89
CA ILE A 42 0.49 -0.78 -6.30
C ILE A 42 -0.39 -1.97 -5.88
N MET A 43 -1.19 -1.80 -4.82
CA MET A 43 -2.02 -2.90 -4.33
C MET A 43 -3.18 -3.18 -5.29
N TYR A 44 -3.95 -2.15 -5.64
CA TYR A 44 -5.04 -2.17 -6.61
C TYR A 44 -5.12 -0.81 -7.31
N GLY A 45 -5.50 -0.75 -8.59
CA GLY A 45 -5.72 0.53 -9.28
C GLY A 45 -6.94 1.30 -8.77
N TYR A 46 -8.03 0.57 -8.49
CA TYR A 46 -9.28 1.08 -7.95
C TYR A 46 -9.73 0.22 -6.77
N TYR A 47 -10.06 0.85 -5.64
CA TYR A 47 -10.41 0.13 -4.43
C TYR A 47 -11.31 0.94 -3.49
N ILE A 48 -12.01 0.23 -2.61
CA ILE A 48 -12.67 0.79 -1.43
C ILE A 48 -11.66 0.79 -0.29
N ARG A 49 -11.35 1.97 0.25
CA ARG A 49 -10.61 2.13 1.50
C ARG A 49 -11.60 2.22 2.65
N ARG A 50 -11.43 1.37 3.66
CA ARG A 50 -12.29 1.34 4.84
C ARG A 50 -11.58 1.93 6.05
N ILE A 51 -12.21 2.92 6.69
CA ILE A 51 -11.74 3.54 7.92
C ILE A 51 -12.67 3.16 9.06
N ARG A 52 -12.10 2.61 10.14
CA ARG A 52 -12.82 2.27 11.37
C ARG A 52 -12.81 3.46 12.32
N SER A 53 -14.01 3.92 12.69
CA SER A 53 -14.21 5.04 13.59
C SER A 53 -14.99 4.62 14.83
N SER A 54 -14.54 5.10 15.99
CA SER A 54 -15.22 4.82 17.25
C SER A 54 -16.53 5.63 17.33
N THR A 55 -17.60 4.99 17.78
CA THR A 55 -18.87 5.66 18.07
C THR A 55 -18.94 6.24 19.48
N ILE A 56 -17.90 6.07 20.30
CA ILE A 56 -17.86 6.59 21.68
C ILE A 56 -17.27 8.00 21.69
N ASP A 57 -16.19 8.19 20.93
CA ASP A 57 -15.48 9.46 20.81
C ASP A 57 -16.36 10.52 20.12
N PRO A 58 -16.69 11.66 20.77
CA PRO A 58 -17.50 12.72 20.18
C PRO A 58 -16.91 13.30 18.88
N ASP A 59 -15.58 13.45 18.80
CA ASP A 59 -14.94 14.07 17.63
C ASP A 59 -15.04 13.12 16.43
N ARG A 60 -14.80 11.82 16.64
CA ARG A 60 -14.97 10.82 15.59
C ARG A 60 -16.41 10.64 15.16
N ARG A 61 -17.38 10.77 16.08
CA ARG A 61 -18.80 10.77 15.72
C ARG A 61 -19.16 11.93 14.81
N ALA A 62 -18.66 13.14 15.10
CA ALA A 62 -18.89 14.30 14.25
C ALA A 62 -18.28 14.08 12.84
N GLN A 63 -17.07 13.51 12.77
CA GLN A 63 -16.43 13.17 11.50
C GLN A 63 -17.25 12.14 10.68
N VAL A 64 -17.76 11.09 11.32
CA VAL A 64 -18.63 10.08 10.69
C VAL A 64 -19.92 10.71 10.17
N GLU A 65 -20.51 11.66 10.89
CA GLU A 65 -21.69 12.38 10.39
C GLU A 65 -21.38 13.20 9.14
N GLY A 66 -20.23 13.89 9.12
CA GLY A 66 -19.76 14.62 7.95
C GLY A 66 -19.59 13.72 6.72
N TYR A 67 -19.06 12.50 6.89
CA TYR A 67 -19.01 11.51 5.81
C TYR A 67 -20.42 11.06 5.38
N ARG A 68 -21.37 10.94 6.31
CA ARG A 68 -22.75 10.59 5.95
C ARG A 68 -23.41 11.66 5.08
N GLU A 69 -23.24 12.92 5.45
CA GLU A 69 -23.79 14.08 4.72
C GLU A 69 -23.20 14.20 3.30
N GLN A 70 -21.94 13.80 3.14
CA GLN A 70 -21.25 13.75 1.84
C GLN A 70 -21.64 12.53 0.99
N GLY A 71 -22.43 11.59 1.53
CA GLY A 71 -22.92 10.42 0.78
C GLY A 71 -22.00 9.19 0.79
N TYR A 72 -21.04 9.11 1.72
CA TYR A 72 -20.25 7.88 1.91
C TYR A 72 -21.07 6.77 2.58
N ASN A 73 -20.75 5.51 2.27
CA ASN A 73 -21.36 4.38 2.95
C ASN A 73 -20.80 4.24 4.36
N ILE A 74 -21.69 4.04 5.33
CA ILE A 74 -21.34 3.83 6.74
C ILE A 74 -22.00 2.55 7.21
N LEU A 75 -21.19 1.58 7.62
CA LEU A 75 -21.62 0.24 8.04
C LEU A 75 -21.23 0.00 9.50
N PRO A 76 -22.01 -0.75 10.30
CA PRO A 76 -21.57 -1.22 11.60
C PRO A 76 -20.42 -2.23 11.44
N ASP A 77 -19.41 -2.19 12.32
CA ASP A 77 -18.31 -3.16 12.30
C ASP A 77 -18.76 -4.49 12.94
N PRO A 78 -18.79 -5.62 12.20
CA PRO A 78 -19.17 -6.91 12.77
C PRO A 78 -18.11 -7.48 13.74
N GLN A 79 -16.88 -6.98 13.69
CA GLN A 79 -15.76 -7.47 14.48
C GLN A 79 -15.49 -6.62 15.73
N ALA A 80 -16.06 -5.41 15.82
CA ALA A 80 -15.80 -4.49 16.92
C ALA A 80 -17.06 -3.75 17.40
N ALA A 81 -17.40 -3.92 18.68
CA ALA A 81 -18.47 -3.16 19.30
C ALA A 81 -18.15 -1.65 19.33
N ASN A 82 -19.18 -0.82 19.25
CA ASN A 82 -19.06 0.65 19.25
C ASN A 82 -18.11 1.20 18.17
N THR A 83 -18.08 0.54 17.02
CA THR A 83 -17.25 0.91 15.88
C THR A 83 -18.10 0.88 14.63
N VAL A 84 -17.90 1.87 13.76
CA VAL A 84 -18.47 1.95 12.42
C VAL A 84 -17.36 2.00 11.40
N VAL A 85 -17.66 1.54 10.20
CA VAL A 85 -16.77 1.49 9.06
C VAL A 85 -17.28 2.46 8.01
N VAL A 86 -16.43 3.40 7.60
CA VAL A 86 -16.69 4.32 6.49
C VAL A 86 -16.01 3.75 5.26
N GLU A 87 -16.75 3.59 4.16
CA GLU A 87 -16.21 3.15 2.87
C GLU A 87 -15.91 4.35 1.98
N ILE A 88 -14.68 4.44 1.49
CA ILE A 88 -14.17 5.55 0.68
C ILE A 88 -13.72 4.99 -0.67
N PRO A 89 -14.44 5.24 -1.78
CA PRO A 89 -13.97 4.86 -3.11
C PRO A 89 -12.71 5.65 -3.43
N SER A 90 -11.63 4.95 -3.78
CA SER A 90 -10.29 5.52 -3.97
C SER A 90 -9.69 5.06 -5.30
N LYS A 91 -8.98 5.97 -5.96
CA LYS A 91 -8.12 5.69 -7.12
C LYS A 91 -6.66 5.81 -6.68
N GLU A 92 -5.81 4.88 -7.13
CA GLU A 92 -4.40 4.88 -6.80
C GLU A 92 -3.64 6.06 -7.45
N SER A 93 -2.80 6.75 -6.68
CA SER A 93 -2.12 7.98 -7.12
C SER A 93 -1.15 7.74 -8.28
N VAL A 94 -0.60 6.53 -8.40
CA VAL A 94 0.24 6.14 -9.55
C VAL A 94 -0.59 6.11 -10.83
N VAL A 95 -1.81 5.58 -10.78
CA VAL A 95 -2.71 5.50 -11.94
C VAL A 95 -3.09 6.91 -12.40
N GLU A 96 -3.46 7.78 -11.46
CA GLU A 96 -3.76 9.19 -11.74
C GLU A 96 -2.58 9.91 -12.41
N ARG A 97 -1.37 9.81 -11.84
CA ARG A 97 -0.17 10.42 -12.43
C ARG A 97 0.16 9.92 -13.83
N VAL A 98 -0.12 8.66 -14.13
CA VAL A 98 0.10 8.07 -15.46
C VAL A 98 -0.89 8.64 -16.47
N GLU A 99 -2.17 8.78 -16.09
CA GLU A 99 -3.18 9.41 -16.94
C GLU A 99 -2.90 10.90 -17.19
N GLU A 100 -2.45 11.64 -16.17
CA GLU A 100 -2.10 13.06 -16.28
C GLU A 100 -1.03 13.34 -17.34
N VAL A 101 -0.09 12.41 -17.52
CA VAL A 101 0.94 12.48 -18.57
C VAL A 101 0.48 11.91 -19.92
N GLY A 102 -0.82 11.65 -20.08
CA GLY A 102 -1.44 11.17 -21.31
C GLY A 102 -1.13 9.70 -21.63
N ARG A 103 -0.81 8.90 -20.62
CA ARG A 103 -0.60 7.45 -20.75
C ARG A 103 -1.84 6.70 -20.26
N PRO A 104 -2.13 5.51 -20.82
CA PRO A 104 -3.32 4.78 -20.41
C PRO A 104 -3.12 4.15 -19.03
N ALA A 105 -4.20 4.05 -18.25
CA ALA A 105 -4.19 3.52 -16.89
C ALA A 105 -3.72 2.06 -16.80
N ASP A 106 -4.00 1.26 -17.84
CA ASP A 106 -3.58 -0.14 -17.98
C ASP A 106 -2.07 -0.33 -18.10
N LEU A 107 -1.30 0.75 -18.21
CA LEU A 107 0.16 0.73 -18.09
C LEU A 107 0.61 0.39 -16.66
N VAL A 108 -0.25 0.61 -15.65
CA VAL A 108 0.07 0.37 -14.25
C VAL A 108 -0.48 -0.97 -13.82
N GLU A 109 0.41 -1.95 -13.62
CA GLU A 109 0.05 -3.27 -13.10
C GLU A 109 0.02 -3.25 -11.56
N SER A 110 -1.04 -3.83 -10.98
CA SER A 110 -1.15 -4.05 -9.55
C SER A 110 -0.65 -5.41 -9.11
N ALA A 111 -0.36 -5.56 -7.82
CA ALA A 111 0.23 -6.78 -7.26
C ALA A 111 -0.61 -8.04 -7.52
N ASP A 112 -1.94 -7.91 -7.62
CA ASP A 112 -2.87 -9.00 -7.90
C ASP A 112 -2.93 -9.42 -9.38
N GLU A 113 -2.39 -8.59 -10.28
CA GLU A 113 -2.24 -8.88 -11.71
C GLU A 113 -0.93 -9.61 -12.02
N LEU A 114 0.04 -9.53 -11.09
CA LEU A 114 1.35 -10.14 -11.23
C LEU A 114 1.35 -11.60 -10.74
N THR A 115 2.08 -12.44 -11.45
CA THR A 115 2.37 -13.80 -10.97
C THR A 115 3.37 -13.79 -9.82
N LEU A 116 3.37 -14.85 -9.00
CA LEU A 116 4.37 -15.03 -7.95
C LEU A 116 5.81 -14.91 -8.48
N GLU A 117 6.10 -15.46 -9.65
CA GLU A 117 7.42 -15.36 -10.28
C GLU A 117 7.79 -13.92 -10.62
N GLN A 118 6.86 -13.13 -11.18
CA GLN A 118 7.09 -11.71 -11.47
C GLN A 118 7.32 -10.89 -10.20
N LEU A 119 6.56 -11.15 -9.13
CA LEU A 119 6.74 -10.50 -7.83
C LEU A 119 8.13 -10.79 -7.25
N LEU A 120 8.57 -12.05 -7.28
CA LEU A 120 9.90 -12.45 -6.79
C LEU A 120 11.04 -11.93 -7.69
N ALA A 121 10.84 -11.88 -9.00
CA ALA A 121 11.80 -11.29 -9.94
C ALA A 121 11.95 -9.78 -9.70
N PHE A 122 10.85 -9.09 -9.39
CA PHE A 122 10.90 -7.68 -9.01
C PHE A 122 11.64 -7.48 -7.69
N GLN A 123 11.39 -8.34 -6.69
CA GLN A 123 12.15 -8.34 -5.45
C GLN A 123 13.66 -8.61 -5.70
N GLU A 124 14.00 -9.55 -6.59
CA GLU A 124 15.39 -9.86 -6.96
C GLU A 124 16.08 -8.66 -7.59
N MET A 125 15.38 -7.95 -8.49
CA MET A 125 15.89 -6.72 -9.10
C MET A 125 16.21 -5.67 -8.02
N LEU A 126 15.29 -5.41 -7.09
CA LEU A 126 15.53 -4.47 -5.98
C LEU A 126 16.70 -4.91 -5.08
N GLN A 127 16.80 -6.22 -4.82
CA GLN A 127 17.86 -6.81 -4.01
C GLN A 127 19.23 -6.72 -4.69
N THR A 128 19.28 -6.78 -6.02
CA THR A 128 20.51 -6.78 -6.81
C THR A 128 20.99 -5.37 -7.12
N GLU A 129 20.07 -4.50 -7.54
CA GLU A 129 20.41 -3.19 -8.10
C GLU A 129 20.50 -2.09 -7.04
N TYR A 130 19.88 -2.28 -5.87
CA TYR A 130 19.80 -1.22 -4.84
C TYR A 130 20.26 -1.65 -3.45
N ALA A 131 19.73 -2.76 -2.92
CA ALA A 131 19.88 -3.09 -1.50
C ALA A 131 21.12 -3.95 -1.21
N ASP A 132 22.11 -3.40 -0.50
CA ASP A 132 23.22 -4.21 0.00
C ASP A 132 22.85 -5.01 1.26
N ASN A 133 21.84 -4.58 2.03
CA ASN A 133 21.16 -5.36 3.07
C ASN A 133 19.98 -6.18 2.49
N ALA A 134 18.99 -6.56 3.30
CA ALA A 134 17.79 -7.25 2.82
C ALA A 134 16.74 -6.27 2.24
N VAL A 135 15.84 -6.83 1.43
CA VAL A 135 14.61 -6.18 0.94
C VAL A 135 13.43 -6.85 1.63
N SER A 136 12.67 -6.07 2.41
CA SER A 136 11.40 -6.53 2.95
C SER A 136 10.34 -6.44 1.87
N PHE A 137 9.84 -7.60 1.45
CA PHE A 137 8.85 -7.71 0.39
C PHE A 137 7.85 -8.81 0.73
N THR A 138 6.57 -8.50 0.57
CA THR A 138 5.48 -9.45 0.71
C THR A 138 4.88 -9.69 -0.66
N ALA A 139 5.02 -10.92 -1.17
CA ALA A 139 4.35 -11.37 -2.37
C ALA A 139 2.99 -11.95 -1.97
N SER A 140 1.94 -11.16 -2.17
CA SER A 140 0.56 -11.60 -2.01
C SER A 140 0.14 -12.50 -3.18
N ILE A 141 -0.52 -13.62 -2.88
CA ILE A 141 -1.00 -14.56 -3.90
C ILE A 141 -2.44 -14.99 -3.63
N ASP A 142 -3.18 -15.27 -4.70
CA ASP A 142 -4.49 -15.90 -4.62
C ASP A 142 -4.33 -17.40 -4.26
N PRO A 143 -4.79 -17.85 -3.08
CA PRO A 143 -4.65 -19.25 -2.66
C PRO A 143 -5.46 -20.23 -3.53
N ALA A 144 -6.40 -19.76 -4.36
CA ALA A 144 -7.09 -20.60 -5.32
C ALA A 144 -6.24 -20.91 -6.57
N LYS A 145 -5.24 -20.06 -6.88
CA LYS A 145 -4.36 -20.22 -8.05
C LYS A 145 -3.10 -21.03 -7.77
N TYR A 146 -2.67 -21.10 -6.52
CA TYR A 146 -1.38 -21.68 -6.14
C TYR A 146 -1.53 -22.74 -5.03
N THR A 147 -0.95 -23.90 -5.25
CA THR A 147 -0.75 -24.89 -4.19
C THR A 147 0.52 -24.60 -3.40
N PRO A 148 0.67 -25.14 -2.16
CA PRO A 148 1.92 -25.03 -1.42
C PRO A 148 3.14 -25.58 -2.20
N GLN A 149 2.93 -26.56 -3.08
CA GLN A 149 3.98 -27.12 -3.92
C GLN A 149 4.42 -26.11 -5.00
N ASP A 150 3.48 -25.45 -5.69
CA ASP A 150 3.79 -24.43 -6.70
C ASP A 150 4.59 -23.27 -6.10
N VAL A 151 4.19 -22.83 -4.90
CA VAL A 151 4.88 -21.78 -4.14
C VAL A 151 6.31 -22.23 -3.80
N ALA A 152 6.48 -23.45 -3.27
CA ALA A 152 7.79 -23.97 -2.92
C ALA A 152 8.72 -24.07 -4.15
N GLU A 153 8.21 -24.60 -5.26
CA GLU A 153 8.97 -24.72 -6.51
C GLU A 153 9.38 -23.36 -7.05
N THR A 154 8.50 -22.36 -6.98
CA THR A 154 8.83 -21.00 -7.42
C THR A 154 9.88 -20.37 -6.52
N ILE A 155 9.74 -20.44 -5.19
CA ILE A 155 10.73 -19.91 -4.24
C ILE A 155 12.12 -20.53 -4.47
N LEU A 156 12.18 -21.83 -4.75
CA LEU A 156 13.45 -22.54 -4.98
C LEU A 156 14.24 -21.97 -6.17
N GLN A 157 13.57 -21.42 -7.19
CA GLN A 157 14.22 -20.77 -8.32
C GLN A 157 14.95 -19.47 -7.94
N PHE A 158 14.52 -18.84 -6.84
CA PHE A 158 15.11 -17.61 -6.29
C PHE A 158 16.04 -17.87 -5.10
N ALA A 159 16.27 -19.15 -4.74
CA ALA A 159 17.17 -19.52 -3.66
C ALA A 159 18.59 -19.02 -3.94
N GLY A 160 19.18 -18.33 -2.96
CA GLY A 160 20.52 -17.73 -3.07
C GLY A 160 20.56 -16.38 -3.78
N LYS A 161 19.49 -15.97 -4.46
CA LYS A 161 19.33 -14.63 -5.04
C LYS A 161 18.67 -13.68 -4.04
N LEU A 162 17.61 -14.15 -3.39
CA LEU A 162 16.90 -13.41 -2.34
C LEU A 162 17.46 -13.73 -0.96
N LYS A 163 17.63 -12.70 -0.12
CA LYS A 163 18.03 -12.86 1.29
C LYS A 163 16.89 -13.31 2.20
N GLY A 164 15.65 -13.14 1.75
CA GLY A 164 14.43 -13.53 2.42
C GLY A 164 13.22 -13.00 1.66
N THR A 165 12.11 -13.71 1.69
CA THR A 165 10.85 -13.29 1.07
C THR A 165 9.69 -13.74 1.93
N THR A 166 8.59 -12.99 1.91
CA THR A 166 7.35 -13.35 2.60
C THR A 166 6.29 -13.63 1.56
N ILE A 167 5.71 -14.82 1.57
CA ILE A 167 4.55 -15.14 0.74
C ILE A 167 3.31 -15.04 1.61
N PHE A 168 2.33 -14.25 1.17
CA PHE A 168 1.08 -14.08 1.88
C PHE A 168 -0.09 -14.60 1.03
N PRO A 169 -0.73 -15.71 1.41
CA PRO A 169 -1.97 -16.12 0.76
C PRO A 169 -3.07 -15.12 1.13
N GLU A 170 -3.60 -14.40 0.15
CA GLU A 170 -4.64 -13.43 0.41
C GLU A 170 -5.89 -14.12 0.97
N GLN A 171 -6.29 -13.66 2.14
CA GLN A 171 -7.54 -14.05 2.78
C GLN A 171 -8.28 -12.78 3.16
N GLY A 172 -9.37 -12.51 2.44
CA GLY A 172 -10.30 -11.46 2.81
C GLY A 172 -11.07 -11.85 4.07
N TYR A 173 -11.32 -10.87 4.94
CA TYR A 173 -12.34 -10.96 5.97
C TYR A 173 -13.45 -9.94 5.65
N GLU A 174 -14.63 -10.14 6.22
CA GLU A 174 -15.75 -9.22 6.06
C GLU A 174 -15.32 -7.79 6.46
N LEU A 175 -15.51 -6.82 5.57
CA LEU A 175 -15.02 -5.44 5.70
C LEU A 175 -13.49 -5.35 5.83
N ALA A 176 -12.77 -6.02 4.93
CA ALA A 176 -11.32 -5.84 4.77
C ALA A 176 -10.97 -4.34 4.55
N PRO A 177 -9.80 -3.86 5.02
CA PRO A 177 -9.45 -2.44 5.00
C PRO A 177 -9.32 -1.86 3.59
N TYR A 178 -8.97 -2.72 2.64
CA TYR A 178 -8.92 -2.43 1.22
C TYR A 178 -9.70 -3.53 0.50
N GLU A 179 -10.56 -3.15 -0.42
CA GLU A 179 -11.30 -4.08 -1.26
C GLU A 179 -11.23 -3.62 -2.71
N ARG A 180 -10.82 -4.51 -3.60
CA ARG A 180 -10.73 -4.23 -5.04
C ARG A 180 -12.12 -3.97 -5.61
N ILE A 181 -12.24 -2.94 -6.43
CA ILE A 181 -13.42 -2.67 -7.26
C ILE A 181 -12.99 -2.50 -8.71
N SER A 182 -13.93 -2.63 -9.65
CA SER A 182 -13.63 -2.31 -11.03
C SER A 182 -13.56 -0.79 -11.24
N GLU A 183 -12.88 -0.36 -12.30
CA GLU A 183 -12.90 1.04 -12.73
C GLU A 183 -14.34 1.54 -12.94
N GLN A 184 -15.20 0.71 -13.55
CA GLN A 184 -16.59 1.08 -13.78
C GLN A 184 -17.36 1.29 -12.47
N ASP A 185 -17.20 0.38 -11.50
CA ASP A 185 -17.85 0.51 -10.19
C ASP A 185 -17.39 1.78 -9.46
N TYR A 186 -16.10 2.12 -9.56
CA TYR A 186 -15.56 3.36 -9.02
C TYR A 186 -16.20 4.59 -9.68
N GLN A 187 -16.26 4.63 -11.01
CA GLN A 187 -16.85 5.74 -11.75
C GLN A 187 -18.35 5.90 -11.46
N ASP A 188 -19.09 4.78 -11.40
CA ASP A 188 -20.52 4.78 -11.08
C ASP A 188 -20.76 5.30 -9.66
N TRP A 189 -19.94 4.90 -8.69
CA TRP A 189 -20.04 5.38 -7.31
C TRP A 189 -19.82 6.89 -7.25
N ILE A 190 -18.71 7.38 -7.79
CA ILE A 190 -18.36 8.81 -7.82
C ILE A 190 -19.44 9.63 -8.53
N PHE A 191 -20.00 9.12 -9.64
CA PHE A 191 -21.07 9.77 -10.38
C PHE A 191 -22.36 9.88 -9.56
N ILE A 192 -22.73 8.83 -8.81
CA ILE A 192 -23.96 8.79 -8.00
C ILE A 192 -23.85 9.71 -6.77
N THR A 193 -22.71 9.71 -6.10
CA THR A 193 -22.53 10.45 -4.84
C THR A 193 -22.06 11.89 -5.06
N GLY A 194 -21.49 12.21 -6.22
CA GLY A 194 -20.91 13.52 -6.51
C GLY A 194 -19.63 13.79 -5.70
N LEU A 195 -19.01 12.75 -5.13
CA LEU A 195 -17.75 12.86 -4.40
C LEU A 195 -16.64 13.25 -5.38
N SER A 196 -15.85 14.27 -5.05
CA SER A 196 -14.61 14.56 -5.79
C SER A 196 -13.54 13.52 -5.43
N ASN A 197 -12.66 13.17 -6.38
CA ASN A 197 -11.57 12.20 -6.22
C ASN A 197 -10.92 12.31 -4.83
N VAL A 198 -11.15 11.32 -3.98
CA VAL A 198 -10.45 11.22 -2.70
C VAL A 198 -9.09 10.62 -3.03
N GLU A 199 -8.06 11.45 -3.05
CA GLU A 199 -6.68 11.01 -3.27
C GLU A 199 -6.37 9.85 -2.32
N GLY A 200 -5.99 8.71 -2.90
CA GLY A 200 -5.59 7.50 -2.19
C GLY A 200 -4.31 7.74 -1.39
N GLY A 201 -4.43 8.32 -0.20
CA GLY A 201 -3.34 8.39 0.77
C GLY A 201 -2.84 9.77 1.15
N ILE A 202 -3.67 10.82 1.05
CA ILE A 202 -3.51 11.96 1.98
C ILE A 202 -4.47 11.74 3.14
N ASP A 203 -3.92 11.64 4.34
CA ASP A 203 -4.69 12.03 5.52
C ASP A 203 -4.94 13.54 5.35
N GLU A 204 -6.16 13.96 5.03
CA GLU A 204 -6.47 15.38 4.76
C GLU A 204 -6.12 16.28 5.96
N ASP A 205 -6.05 15.70 7.17
CA ASP A 205 -5.54 16.35 8.38
C ASP A 205 -4.03 16.68 8.32
N CYS A 206 -3.30 16.17 7.33
CA CYS A 206 -1.85 16.36 7.18
C CYS A 206 -1.47 17.27 6.00
N ALA A 207 -2.44 17.76 5.21
CA ALA A 207 -2.16 18.66 4.08
C ALA A 207 -1.46 19.98 4.49
N ASN A 208 -1.59 20.38 5.76
CA ASN A 208 -0.95 21.59 6.31
C ASN A 208 0.34 21.31 7.13
N GLY A 209 0.89 20.09 7.10
CA GLY A 209 2.12 19.74 7.83
C GLY A 209 2.01 19.90 9.36
N SER A 210 0.81 20.07 9.90
CA SER A 210 0.55 20.29 11.32
C SER A 210 -0.08 19.04 11.91
N CYS A 211 0.69 17.97 12.04
CA CYS A 211 0.24 16.83 12.84
C CYS A 211 0.34 17.23 14.32
N PRO A 212 -0.77 17.26 15.10
CA PRO A 212 -0.69 17.55 16.52
C PRO A 212 0.03 16.40 17.21
N ILE A 213 1.23 16.67 17.72
CA ILE A 213 1.95 15.77 18.62
C ILE A 213 1.06 15.57 19.86
N ARG A 214 0.58 14.35 20.09
CA ARG A 214 0.08 13.89 21.39
C ARG A 214 1.09 12.97 22.04
#